data_AF-A0A2C9JRA5-F1
#
_entry.id   AF-A0A2C9JRA5-F1
#
_cell.length_a   1.000
_cell.length_b   1.000
_cell.length_c   1.000
_cell.angle_alpha   90.00
_cell.angle_beta   90.00
_cell.angle_gamma   90.00
#
_symmetry.space_group_name_H-M   'P 1'
#
loop_
_entity.id
_entity.type
_entity.pdbx_description
1 polymer ?
#
loop_
_entity_poly.entity_id
_entity_poly.type
_entity_poly.pdbx_seq_one_letter_code
_entity_poly.pdbx_strand_id
1 'polypeptide(L)'
;MSCKFAFLLSSFCCFAAIEASFLVTINPTRVETGITHNVTVTCSYWGESSLSSLEKITMIRILHQKTTEPFSVVAEIRDNENNVHTSGLNSGVVVSGAIKTLDDSFVEILWPVATPDLYGHYRCDVIGFSITQDIITEKSPIVSILETNVTANDVLELLIREKEEMKSYCDARVAASESNFQTLLNNLRREEASNNDILENTLRGELSALREDVNRLMETGVLQYWPEGTYALLSPQAGCPNNVGAIWTTGLVKIHTESTDRNYDQVSTNSHLLAPILERAGTNNFMYQHFCVSTTLSPGAAWPKGSYCINRKGDKCPTGFETGSIQWNEERTGSAGATTGAIPDGTYTAAIAKIFYCCRNDSDPFHPVYLPKARPFYLYRFKGTCQDVVGMKVTPELMVFDTDTTNADAYDNDWHPDGQINDVHLLLCYYEERV
;
A
#
# COMPACT_ATOMS: atom_id res chain seq x y z
N MET A 1 39.91 3.48 -8.22
CA MET A 1 40.61 4.08 -7.06
C MET A 1 41.89 3.31 -6.83
N SER A 2 43.02 4.00 -6.95
CA SER A 2 44.36 3.42 -6.89
C SER A 2 44.79 3.31 -5.41
N CYS A 3 44.98 2.09 -4.91
CA CYS A 3 45.43 1.85 -3.54
C CYS A 3 46.97 1.78 -3.56
N LYS A 4 47.64 2.85 -3.15
CA LYS A 4 49.11 2.88 -3.00
C LYS A 4 49.47 2.26 -1.64
N PHE A 5 50.10 1.10 -1.70
CA PHE A 5 50.80 0.48 -0.57
C PHE A 5 52.02 1.34 -0.21
N ALA A 6 52.03 1.92 0.99
CA ALA A 6 53.23 2.46 1.61
C ALA A 6 53.88 1.34 2.43
N PHE A 7 54.98 0.79 1.93
CA PHE A 7 55.89 -0.05 2.70
C PHE A 7 56.69 0.84 3.65
N LEU A 8 56.34 0.83 4.93
CA LEU A 8 57.25 1.21 6.01
C LEU A 8 57.66 -0.07 6.73
N LEU A 9 58.81 -0.60 6.33
CA LEU A 9 59.56 -1.63 7.05
C LEU A 9 60.06 -1.01 8.37
N SER A 10 59.21 -1.01 9.39
CA SER A 10 59.67 -1.09 10.77
C SER A 10 59.54 -2.55 11.17
N SER A 11 60.67 -3.15 11.54
CA SER A 11 60.82 -4.53 11.99
C SER A 11 59.95 -4.80 13.21
N PHE A 12 58.67 -5.11 12.98
CA PHE A 12 57.81 -5.74 13.96
C PHE A 12 58.32 -7.17 14.12
N CYS A 13 59.11 -7.39 15.17
CA CYS A 13 59.27 -8.72 15.73
C CYS A 13 57.85 -9.24 15.99
N CYS A 14 57.51 -10.40 15.42
CA CYS A 14 56.29 -11.13 15.73
C CYS A 14 56.26 -11.42 17.24
N PHE A 15 55.64 -10.54 18.00
CA PHE A 15 55.20 -10.84 19.34
C PHE A 15 53.84 -11.52 19.20
N ALA A 16 53.78 -12.80 19.58
CA ALA A 16 52.54 -13.35 20.11
C ALA A 16 51.99 -12.37 21.15
N ALA A 17 50.68 -12.28 21.34
CA ALA A 17 50.13 -11.52 22.46
C ALA A 17 50.71 -12.08 23.77
N ILE A 18 51.71 -11.40 24.33
CA ILE A 18 52.39 -11.80 25.55
C ILE A 18 51.68 -11.06 26.69
N GLU A 19 50.92 -11.80 27.50
CA GLU A 19 50.30 -11.32 28.76
C GLU A 19 51.35 -11.20 29.89
N ALA A 20 52.46 -10.48 29.66
CA ALA A 20 53.50 -10.26 30.68
C ALA A 20 53.75 -8.77 30.91
N SER A 21 53.77 -8.38 32.18
CA SER A 21 54.05 -7.03 32.67
C SER A 21 55.51 -6.61 32.50
N PHE A 22 56.45 -7.55 32.67
CA PHE A 22 57.89 -7.31 32.52
C PHE A 22 58.45 -8.12 31.38
N LEU A 23 59.36 -7.51 30.62
CA LEU A 23 60.06 -8.16 29.53
C LEU A 23 61.58 -8.11 29.72
N VAL A 24 62.22 -9.15 29.19
CA VAL A 24 63.65 -9.14 28.92
C VAL A 24 63.83 -8.67 27.48
N THR A 25 64.54 -7.56 27.28
CA THR A 25 64.91 -7.04 25.97
C THR A 25 66.40 -7.27 25.72
N ILE A 26 66.73 -7.59 24.46
CA ILE A 26 68.10 -7.90 24.03
C ILE A 26 68.46 -7.01 22.86
N ASN A 27 69.57 -6.27 22.98
CA ASN A 27 70.04 -5.37 21.94
C ASN A 27 71.57 -5.44 21.78
N PRO A 28 72.11 -5.68 20.57
CA PRO A 28 71.40 -6.01 19.33
C PRO A 28 70.84 -7.45 19.34
N THR A 29 69.80 -7.72 18.54
CA THR A 29 69.11 -9.02 18.47
C THR A 29 69.93 -10.14 17.82
N ARG A 30 71.00 -9.80 17.10
CA ARG A 30 71.96 -10.77 16.53
C ARG A 30 73.31 -10.57 17.17
N VAL A 31 73.89 -11.66 17.69
CA VAL A 31 75.12 -11.60 18.47
C VAL A 31 76.11 -12.67 18.02
N GLU A 32 77.30 -12.21 17.64
CA GLU A 32 78.47 -13.02 17.27
C GLU A 32 79.59 -12.83 18.29
N THR A 33 80.14 -13.94 18.81
CA THR A 33 81.22 -13.91 19.80
C THR A 33 82.43 -13.11 19.31
N GLY A 34 82.99 -12.28 20.19
CA GLY A 34 84.17 -11.46 19.90
C GLY A 34 83.95 -10.33 18.88
N ILE A 35 82.78 -10.27 18.22
CA ILE A 35 82.47 -9.32 17.14
C ILE A 35 81.44 -8.29 17.60
N THR A 36 80.34 -8.73 18.21
CA THR A 36 79.27 -7.82 18.61
C THR A 36 79.68 -7.07 19.88
N HIS A 37 79.64 -5.74 19.81
CA HIS A 37 79.94 -4.86 20.94
C HIS A 37 78.67 -4.35 21.60
N ASN A 38 78.77 -3.99 22.88
CA ASN A 38 77.70 -3.37 23.67
C ASN A 38 76.38 -4.18 23.66
N VAL A 39 76.47 -5.47 23.93
CA VAL A 39 75.29 -6.33 24.01
C VAL A 39 74.62 -6.12 25.36
N THR A 40 73.34 -5.78 25.34
CA THR A 40 72.54 -5.51 26.54
C THR A 40 71.46 -6.56 26.71
N VAL A 41 71.27 -7.01 27.95
CA VAL A 41 70.13 -7.79 28.40
C VAL A 41 69.47 -7.02 29.52
N THR A 42 68.27 -6.52 29.27
CA THR A 42 67.60 -5.59 30.17
C THR A 42 66.26 -6.15 30.59
N CYS A 43 66.04 -6.29 31.90
CA CYS A 43 64.72 -6.52 32.46
C CYS A 43 64.10 -5.18 32.83
N SER A 44 62.95 -4.88 32.23
CA SER A 44 62.20 -3.65 32.51
C SER A 44 60.71 -3.86 32.28
N TYR A 45 59.91 -2.92 32.77
CA TYR A 45 58.47 -2.91 32.60
C TYR A 45 58.07 -2.61 31.16
N TRP A 46 57.04 -3.30 30.63
CA TRP A 46 56.62 -3.19 29.22
C TRP A 46 55.74 -1.96 28.93
N GLY A 47 55.27 -1.23 29.95
CA GLY A 47 54.64 0.08 29.78
C GLY A 47 53.12 0.09 29.68
N GLU A 48 52.42 -0.98 30.04
CA GLU A 48 50.96 -1.00 30.12
C GLU A 48 50.48 -1.31 31.55
N SER A 49 50.37 -0.25 32.37
CA SER A 49 50.06 -0.27 33.83
C SER A 49 48.97 -1.27 34.27
N SER A 50 48.02 -1.62 33.41
CA SER A 50 46.92 -2.57 33.68
C SER A 50 47.33 -4.05 33.71
N LEU A 51 48.57 -4.39 33.31
CA LEU A 51 49.06 -5.77 33.20
C LEU A 51 49.82 -6.26 34.45
N SER A 52 50.29 -5.37 35.33
CA SER A 52 50.98 -5.79 36.57
C SER A 52 50.04 -5.73 37.76
N SER A 53 50.16 -6.76 38.60
CA SER A 53 49.48 -6.88 39.90
C SER A 53 50.35 -6.36 41.05
N LEU A 54 51.56 -5.87 40.77
CA LEU A 54 52.49 -5.31 41.74
C LEU A 54 52.23 -3.82 41.99
N GLU A 55 52.08 -3.46 43.26
CA GLU A 55 52.05 -2.06 43.72
C GLU A 55 53.45 -1.58 44.11
N LYS A 56 54.26 -2.46 44.72
CA LYS A 56 55.64 -2.17 45.13
C LYS A 56 56.59 -3.29 44.74
N ILE A 57 57.67 -2.95 44.02
CA ILE A 57 58.77 -3.88 43.72
C ILE A 57 59.71 -3.93 44.92
N THR A 58 60.10 -5.15 45.32
CA THR A 58 61.13 -5.39 46.34
C THR A 58 62.41 -5.96 45.75
N MET A 59 62.31 -6.64 44.60
CA MET A 59 63.44 -7.33 44.01
C MET A 59 63.25 -7.57 42.52
N ILE A 60 64.32 -7.43 41.75
CA ILE A 60 64.38 -7.80 40.33
C ILE A 60 65.57 -8.74 40.14
N ARG A 61 65.34 -9.85 39.44
CA ARG A 61 66.38 -10.85 39.14
C ARG A 61 66.38 -11.19 37.66
N ILE A 62 67.56 -11.21 37.06
CA ILE A 62 67.78 -11.85 35.75
C ILE A 62 68.35 -13.24 36.02
N LEU A 63 67.70 -14.24 35.44
CA LEU A 63 68.12 -15.63 35.48
C LEU A 63 68.64 -16.05 34.10
N HIS A 64 69.69 -16.85 34.11
CA HIS A 64 70.32 -17.40 32.92
C HIS A 64 70.41 -18.93 32.99
N GLN A 65 70.23 -19.56 31.83
CA GLN A 65 70.33 -20.99 31.60
C GLN A 65 71.13 -21.22 30.30
N LYS A 66 72.35 -21.75 30.42
CA LYS A 66 73.27 -21.99 29.28
C LYS A 66 72.84 -23.15 28.37
N THR A 67 72.25 -24.19 28.95
CA THR A 67 71.79 -25.42 28.26
C THR A 67 70.61 -26.07 29.03
N THR A 68 70.67 -27.36 29.41
CA THR A 68 69.62 -28.08 30.15
C THR A 68 69.72 -27.94 31.68
N GLU A 69 70.68 -27.15 32.17
CA GLU A 69 70.85 -26.84 33.60
C GLU A 69 69.69 -26.01 34.15
N PRO A 70 69.38 -26.04 35.45
CA PRO A 70 68.35 -25.17 36.02
C PRO A 70 68.74 -23.69 35.91
N PHE A 71 67.74 -22.81 35.78
CA PHE A 71 67.96 -21.37 35.82
C PHE A 71 68.74 -20.94 37.08
N SER A 72 69.79 -20.18 36.87
CA SER A 72 70.60 -19.59 37.94
C SER A 72 70.48 -18.07 37.90
N VAL A 73 70.50 -17.41 39.07
CA VAL A 73 70.47 -15.95 39.14
C VAL A 73 71.84 -15.42 38.71
N VAL A 74 71.85 -14.48 37.77
CA VAL A 74 73.08 -13.84 37.26
C VAL A 74 73.21 -12.38 37.66
N ALA A 75 72.07 -11.70 37.86
CA ALA A 75 72.01 -10.34 38.38
C ALA A 75 70.76 -10.18 39.26
N GLU A 76 70.92 -9.55 40.43
CA GLU A 76 69.84 -9.29 41.40
C GLU A 76 70.01 -7.91 42.04
N ILE A 77 68.91 -7.17 42.17
CA ILE A 77 68.86 -5.93 42.98
C ILE A 77 67.67 -6.00 43.93
N ARG A 78 67.84 -5.45 45.14
CA ARG A 78 66.80 -5.35 46.18
C ARG A 78 66.50 -3.89 46.49
N ASP A 79 65.27 -3.61 46.93
CA ASP A 79 64.79 -2.24 47.20
C ASP A 79 65.57 -1.50 48.31
N ASN A 80 66.30 -2.24 49.15
CA ASN A 80 67.15 -1.73 50.22
C ASN A 80 68.64 -1.61 49.84
N GLU A 81 68.99 -1.85 48.58
CA GLU A 81 70.36 -1.86 48.08
C GLU A 81 70.53 -0.93 46.88
N ASN A 82 71.70 -0.27 46.81
CA ASN A 82 72.02 0.65 45.70
C ASN A 82 72.84 -0.02 44.58
N ASN A 83 73.28 -1.26 44.78
CA ASN A 83 74.15 -1.97 43.84
C ASN A 83 73.50 -3.30 43.44
N VAL A 84 73.72 -3.72 42.19
CA VAL A 84 73.27 -5.03 41.70
C VAL A 84 74.29 -6.09 42.11
N HIS A 85 73.82 -7.15 42.76
CA HIS A 85 74.62 -8.34 43.06
C HIS A 85 74.70 -9.23 41.83
N THR A 86 75.91 -9.67 41.49
CA THR A 86 76.17 -10.54 40.34
C THR A 86 76.75 -11.87 40.78
N SER A 87 76.35 -12.95 40.08
CA SER A 87 76.87 -14.29 40.31
C SER A 87 77.10 -15.00 38.99
N GLY A 88 78.30 -15.56 38.78
CA GLY A 88 78.62 -16.33 37.59
C GLY A 88 78.85 -15.53 36.30
N LEU A 89 78.89 -14.19 36.38
CA LEU A 89 79.25 -13.31 35.26
C LEU A 89 80.77 -13.06 35.21
N ASN A 90 81.29 -12.86 34.00
CA ASN A 90 82.70 -12.51 33.78
C ASN A 90 83.03 -11.11 34.33
N SER A 91 84.27 -10.91 34.79
CA SER A 91 84.72 -9.64 35.42
C SER A 91 84.70 -8.40 34.52
N GLY A 92 84.54 -8.58 33.20
CA GLY A 92 84.42 -7.50 32.21
C GLY A 92 83.00 -7.06 31.91
N VAL A 93 81.99 -7.68 32.52
CA VAL A 93 80.57 -7.35 32.31
C VAL A 93 80.17 -6.21 33.25
N VAL A 94 79.47 -5.22 32.71
CA VAL A 94 78.97 -4.08 33.47
C VAL A 94 77.51 -4.35 33.82
N VAL A 95 77.14 -4.21 35.09
CA VAL A 95 75.76 -4.41 35.54
C VAL A 95 75.26 -3.16 36.22
N SER A 96 74.03 -2.77 35.90
CA SER A 96 73.36 -1.61 36.48
C SER A 96 71.89 -1.93 36.75
N GLY A 97 71.29 -1.20 37.68
CA GLY A 97 69.88 -1.39 38.00
C GLY A 97 69.40 -0.40 39.04
N ALA A 98 68.09 -0.23 39.10
CA ALA A 98 67.42 0.62 40.09
C ALA A 98 66.02 0.07 40.37
N ILE A 99 65.56 0.20 41.62
CA ILE A 99 64.17 -0.03 42.00
C ILE A 99 63.58 1.31 42.43
N LYS A 100 62.56 1.77 41.70
CA LYS A 100 61.84 3.03 41.90
C LYS A 100 60.33 2.80 41.70
N THR A 101 59.74 3.38 40.67
CA THR A 101 58.37 3.11 40.20
C THR A 101 58.36 1.87 39.29
N LEU A 102 57.19 1.37 38.90
CA LEU A 102 57.11 0.25 37.94
C LEU A 102 57.86 0.57 36.63
N ASP A 103 57.62 1.75 36.05
CA ASP A 103 58.22 2.17 34.78
C ASP A 103 59.72 2.47 34.87
N ASP A 104 60.20 2.96 36.03
CA ASP A 104 61.60 3.38 36.23
C ASP A 104 62.48 2.29 36.85
N SER A 105 61.93 1.10 37.13
CA SER A 105 62.68 -0.01 37.71
C SER A 105 63.24 -0.94 36.63
N PHE A 106 64.53 -1.23 36.71
CA PHE A 106 65.19 -2.11 35.74
C PHE A 106 66.44 -2.78 36.33
N VAL A 107 66.85 -3.86 35.67
CA VAL A 107 68.19 -4.46 35.80
C VAL A 107 68.73 -4.66 34.40
N GLU A 108 69.97 -4.22 34.15
CA GLU A 108 70.64 -4.32 32.86
C GLU A 108 72.02 -4.94 33.03
N ILE A 109 72.32 -5.90 32.16
CA ILE A 109 73.63 -6.51 32.01
C ILE A 109 74.18 -6.09 30.64
N LEU A 110 75.35 -5.44 30.64
CA LEU A 110 76.05 -4.95 29.46
C LEU A 110 77.35 -5.72 29.27
N TRP A 111 77.46 -6.44 28.15
CA TRP A 111 78.71 -7.00 27.65
C TRP A 111 79.36 -6.00 26.70
N PRO A 112 80.54 -5.43 27.03
CA PRO A 112 81.26 -4.54 26.13
C PRO A 112 81.61 -5.23 24.80
N VAL A 113 81.92 -6.53 24.85
CA VAL A 113 82.12 -7.42 23.71
C VAL A 113 81.45 -8.76 24.02
N ALA A 114 80.73 -9.34 23.06
CA ALA A 114 80.03 -10.60 23.21
C ALA A 114 80.98 -11.77 23.53
N THR A 115 80.71 -12.47 24.62
CA THR A 115 81.47 -13.63 25.08
C THR A 115 80.59 -14.89 25.11
N PRO A 116 81.16 -16.11 25.07
CA PRO A 116 80.36 -17.34 24.96
C PRO A 116 79.35 -17.56 26.10
N ASP A 117 79.57 -16.98 27.29
CA ASP A 117 78.66 -17.03 28.43
C ASP A 117 77.36 -16.24 28.21
N LEU A 118 77.27 -15.43 27.14
CA LEU A 118 76.06 -14.74 26.76
C LEU A 118 74.98 -15.69 26.22
N TYR A 119 75.34 -16.79 25.55
CA TYR A 119 74.34 -17.63 24.89
C TYR A 119 73.51 -18.44 25.89
N GLY A 120 72.26 -18.70 25.52
CA GLY A 120 71.31 -19.45 26.34
C GLY A 120 69.98 -18.70 26.52
N HIS A 121 69.24 -19.12 27.54
CA HIS A 121 67.91 -18.64 27.85
C HIS A 121 67.94 -17.67 29.02
N TYR A 122 67.22 -16.55 28.89
CA TYR A 122 67.08 -15.52 29.90
C TYR A 122 65.63 -15.37 30.31
N ARG A 123 65.42 -15.16 31.61
CA ARG A 123 64.11 -14.83 32.19
C ARG A 123 64.32 -13.77 33.28
N CYS A 124 63.36 -12.87 33.41
CA CYS A 124 63.28 -11.98 34.54
C CYS A 124 62.22 -12.44 35.53
N ASP A 125 62.57 -12.47 36.81
CA ASP A 125 61.63 -12.67 37.90
C ASP A 125 61.59 -11.37 38.73
N VAL A 126 60.42 -10.74 38.81
CA VAL A 126 60.17 -9.52 39.59
C VAL A 126 59.31 -9.85 40.79
N ILE A 127 59.81 -9.57 42.00
CA ILE A 127 59.15 -9.89 43.26
C ILE A 127 58.74 -8.60 43.96
N GLY A 128 57.51 -8.57 44.45
CA GLY A 128 56.99 -7.43 45.19
C GLY A 128 55.68 -7.72 45.89
N PHE A 129 54.99 -6.65 46.28
CA PHE A 129 53.71 -6.72 46.96
C PHE A 129 52.58 -6.22 46.08
N SER A 130 51.44 -6.90 46.15
CA SER A 130 50.17 -6.40 45.60
C SER A 130 49.55 -5.31 46.48
N ILE A 131 48.47 -4.71 45.98
CA ILE A 131 47.60 -3.82 46.77
C ILE A 131 47.01 -4.46 48.03
N THR A 132 46.93 -5.80 48.06
CA THR A 132 46.44 -6.58 49.21
C THR A 132 47.57 -7.03 50.13
N GLN A 133 48.82 -6.58 49.89
CA GLN A 133 50.05 -6.96 50.60
C GLN A 133 50.48 -8.42 50.43
N ASP A 134 49.99 -9.10 49.40
CA ASP A 134 50.44 -10.44 49.05
C ASP A 134 51.79 -10.38 48.31
N ILE A 135 52.67 -11.33 48.60
CA ILE A 135 53.95 -11.47 47.89
C ILE A 135 53.69 -12.10 46.52
N ILE A 136 53.95 -11.34 45.45
CA ILE A 136 53.77 -11.78 44.07
C ILE A 136 55.14 -11.88 43.38
N THR A 137 55.29 -12.91 42.54
CA THR A 137 56.42 -13.04 41.61
C THR A 137 55.88 -13.03 40.19
N GLU A 138 56.15 -11.97 39.45
CA GLU A 138 55.83 -11.85 38.03
C GLU A 138 57.04 -12.29 37.21
N LYS A 139 56.81 -13.18 36.23
CA LYS A 139 57.88 -13.77 35.42
C LYS A 139 57.74 -13.29 33.98
N SER A 140 58.85 -12.85 33.40
CA SER A 140 58.88 -12.56 31.97
C SER A 140 58.78 -13.86 31.16
N PRO A 141 58.42 -13.76 29.87
CA PRO A 141 58.70 -14.81 28.91
C PRO A 141 60.20 -15.11 28.85
N ILE A 142 60.53 -16.31 28.40
CA ILE A 142 61.91 -16.72 28.19
C ILE A 142 62.38 -16.19 26.83
N VAL A 143 63.50 -15.48 26.81
CA VAL A 143 64.16 -15.00 25.59
C VAL A 143 65.47 -15.74 25.40
N SER A 144 65.80 -16.12 24.17
CA SER A 144 66.97 -16.94 23.88
C SER A 144 67.96 -16.18 23.00
N ILE A 145 69.24 -16.18 23.38
CA ILE A 145 70.33 -15.79 22.50
C ILE A 145 70.92 -17.08 21.94
N LEU A 146 70.61 -17.35 20.68
CA LEU A 146 71.10 -18.52 19.95
C LEU A 146 72.38 -18.16 19.19
N GLU A 147 73.32 -19.08 19.17
CA GLU A 147 74.48 -19.00 18.28
C GLU A 147 73.98 -19.13 16.83
N THR A 148 74.18 -18.10 16.02
CA THR A 148 73.54 -18.03 14.70
C THR A 148 74.25 -18.87 13.65
N ASN A 149 73.59 -19.95 13.20
CA ASN A 149 73.72 -20.53 11.86
C ASN A 149 72.30 -20.75 11.29
N VAL A 150 71.64 -19.70 10.76
CA VAL A 150 70.29 -19.79 10.18
C VAL A 150 70.36 -20.09 8.68
N THR A 151 69.56 -21.02 8.17
CA THR A 151 69.57 -21.45 6.76
C THR A 151 68.38 -20.90 5.96
N ALA A 152 68.45 -20.94 4.63
CA ALA A 152 67.38 -20.45 3.74
C ALA A 152 66.06 -21.26 3.84
N ASN A 153 66.13 -22.51 4.28
CA ASN A 153 64.94 -23.36 4.47
C ASN A 153 64.09 -22.89 5.65
N ASP A 154 64.72 -22.40 6.73
CA ASP A 154 64.01 -21.93 7.92
C ASP A 154 63.16 -20.68 7.60
N VAL A 155 63.66 -19.81 6.72
CA VAL A 155 62.94 -18.63 6.23
C VAL A 155 61.77 -19.02 5.32
N LEU A 156 61.96 -20.05 4.48
CA LEU A 156 60.92 -20.52 3.56
C LEU A 156 59.73 -21.13 4.31
N GLU A 157 59.98 -21.93 5.35
CA GLU A 157 58.91 -22.51 6.18
C GLU A 157 58.08 -21.43 6.90
N LEU A 158 58.74 -20.38 7.40
CA LEU A 158 58.06 -19.23 8.02
C LEU A 158 57.13 -18.50 7.03
N LEU A 159 57.60 -18.24 5.81
CA LEU A 159 56.80 -17.58 4.77
C LEU A 159 55.58 -18.43 4.34
N ILE A 160 55.72 -19.75 4.32
CA ILE A 160 54.61 -20.66 4.01
C ILE A 160 53.55 -20.60 5.12
N ARG A 161 53.97 -20.65 6.40
CA ARG A 161 53.05 -20.57 7.54
C ARG A 161 52.27 -19.26 7.57
N GLU A 162 52.94 -18.12 7.43
CA GLU A 162 52.27 -16.81 7.40
C GLU A 162 51.29 -16.68 6.22
N LYS A 163 51.63 -17.25 5.06
CA LYS A 163 50.73 -17.28 3.90
C LYS A 163 49.48 -18.11 4.17
N GLU A 164 49.61 -19.25 4.83
CA GLU A 164 48.47 -20.12 5.17
C GLU A 164 47.56 -19.49 6.22
N GLU A 165 48.12 -18.85 7.25
CA GLU A 165 47.38 -18.11 8.26
C GLU A 165 46.60 -16.93 7.66
N MET A 166 47.26 -16.12 6.82
CA MET A 166 46.61 -15.03 6.09
C MET A 166 45.48 -15.52 5.18
N LYS A 167 45.70 -16.64 4.48
CA LYS A 167 44.67 -17.24 3.63
C LYS A 167 43.46 -17.67 4.46
N SER A 168 43.69 -18.38 5.58
CA SER A 168 42.63 -18.82 6.48
C SER A 168 41.80 -17.64 7.01
N TYR A 169 42.45 -16.53 7.39
CA TYR A 169 41.77 -15.32 7.82
C TYR A 169 40.88 -14.70 6.73
N CYS A 170 41.38 -14.59 5.50
CA CYS A 170 40.60 -14.10 4.36
C CYS A 170 39.40 -15.00 4.05
N ASP A 171 39.60 -16.32 4.01
CA ASP A 171 38.53 -17.28 3.72
C ASP A 171 37.41 -17.20 4.77
N ALA A 172 37.76 -17.06 6.06
CA ALA A 172 36.78 -16.89 7.14
C ALA A 172 35.97 -15.58 7.00
N ARG A 173 36.63 -14.48 6.60
CA ARG A 173 35.95 -13.18 6.39
C ARG A 173 35.02 -13.20 5.17
N VAL A 174 35.42 -13.87 4.09
CA VAL A 174 34.57 -14.07 2.91
C VAL A 174 33.34 -14.90 3.27
N ALA A 175 33.52 -16.02 3.97
CA ALA A 175 32.41 -16.87 4.41
C ALA A 175 31.42 -16.11 5.32
N ALA A 176 31.92 -15.30 6.27
CA ALA A 176 31.08 -14.46 7.12
C ALA A 176 30.32 -13.40 6.31
N SER A 177 30.98 -12.75 5.35
CA SER A 177 30.34 -11.76 4.47
C SER A 177 29.25 -12.38 3.60
N GLU A 178 29.47 -13.59 3.09
CA GLU A 178 28.50 -14.30 2.27
C GLU A 178 27.28 -14.72 3.09
N SER A 179 27.47 -15.18 4.33
CA SER A 179 26.38 -15.45 5.26
C SER A 179 25.52 -14.20 5.55
N ASN A 180 26.16 -13.05 5.77
CA ASN A 180 25.46 -11.78 5.96
C ASN A 180 24.67 -11.37 4.72
N PHE A 181 25.26 -11.53 3.52
CA PHE A 181 24.59 -11.21 2.26
C PHE A 181 23.37 -12.09 2.02
N GLN A 182 23.48 -13.39 2.28
CA GLN A 182 22.34 -14.31 2.18
C GLN A 182 21.22 -13.96 3.16
N THR A 183 21.58 -13.55 4.37
CA THR A 183 20.60 -13.08 5.38
C THR A 183 19.87 -11.84 4.88
N LEU A 184 20.60 -10.86 4.35
CA LEU A 184 20.01 -9.63 3.80
C LEU A 184 19.08 -9.93 2.61
N LEU A 185 19.50 -10.79 1.69
CA LEU A 185 18.68 -11.20 0.55
C LEU A 185 17.37 -11.86 0.98
N ASN A 186 17.42 -12.72 2.00
CA ASN A 186 16.21 -13.38 2.52
C ASN A 186 15.26 -12.38 3.18
N ASN A 187 15.77 -11.36 3.87
CA ASN A 187 14.95 -10.30 4.45
C ASN A 187 14.28 -9.45 3.36
N LEU A 188 15.03 -9.05 2.34
CA LEU A 188 14.48 -8.29 1.20
C LEU A 188 13.37 -9.07 0.48
N ARG A 189 13.56 -10.37 0.25
CA ARG A 189 12.52 -11.22 -0.36
C ARG A 189 11.26 -11.32 0.49
N ARG A 190 11.39 -11.38 1.82
CA ARG A 190 10.24 -11.41 2.74
C ARG A 190 9.49 -10.09 2.73
N GLU A 191 10.22 -8.97 2.72
CA GLU A 191 9.63 -7.63 2.64
C GLU A 191 8.90 -7.41 1.31
N GLU A 192 9.50 -7.80 0.19
CA GLU A 192 8.86 -7.77 -1.13
C GLU A 192 7.58 -8.61 -1.16
N ALA A 193 7.61 -9.83 -0.64
CA ALA A 193 6.43 -10.69 -0.56
C ALA A 193 5.32 -10.09 0.33
N SER A 194 5.70 -9.52 1.48
CA SER A 194 4.75 -8.84 2.39
C SER A 194 4.12 -7.62 1.74
N ASN A 195 4.91 -6.80 1.03
CA ASN A 195 4.41 -5.62 0.35
C ASN A 195 3.47 -5.99 -0.80
N ASN A 196 3.79 -7.04 -1.55
CA ASN A 196 2.92 -7.53 -2.62
C ASN A 196 1.58 -8.06 -2.07
N ASP A 197 1.60 -8.77 -0.93
CA ASP A 197 0.37 -9.24 -0.28
C ASP A 197 -0.50 -8.06 0.21
N ILE A 198 0.11 -7.03 0.82
CA ILE A 198 -0.60 -5.81 1.24
C ILE A 198 -1.23 -5.10 0.02
N LEU A 199 -0.48 -4.98 -1.07
CA LEU A 199 -0.96 -4.35 -2.30
C LEU A 199 -2.15 -5.12 -2.90
N GLU A 200 -2.05 -6.45 -2.99
CA GLU A 200 -3.12 -7.28 -3.53
C GLU A 200 -4.38 -7.21 -2.67
N ASN A 201 -4.24 -7.28 -1.35
CA ASN A 201 -5.37 -7.18 -0.42
C ASN A 201 -6.05 -5.81 -0.47
N THR A 202 -5.27 -4.72 -0.59
CA THR A 202 -5.79 -3.36 -0.73
C THR A 202 -6.60 -3.22 -2.02
N LEU A 203 -6.01 -3.65 -3.15
CA LEU A 203 -6.66 -3.58 -4.45
C LEU A 203 -7.95 -4.42 -4.51
N ARG A 204 -7.93 -5.61 -3.90
CA ARG A 204 -9.12 -6.46 -3.76
C ARG A 204 -10.22 -5.78 -2.96
N GLY A 205 -9.86 -5.09 -1.87
CA GLY A 205 -10.76 -4.30 -1.05
C GLY A 205 -11.45 -3.19 -1.86
N GLU A 206 -10.67 -2.34 -2.54
CA GLU A 206 -11.19 -1.25 -3.38
C GLU A 206 -12.10 -1.77 -4.51
N LEU A 207 -11.71 -2.87 -5.17
CA LEU A 207 -12.50 -3.46 -6.23
C LEU A 207 -13.85 -3.99 -5.73
N SER A 208 -13.89 -4.56 -4.52
CA SER A 208 -15.13 -5.02 -3.91
C SER A 208 -16.08 -3.87 -3.56
N ALA A 209 -15.56 -2.77 -3.01
CA ALA A 209 -16.34 -1.57 -2.72
C ALA A 209 -16.93 -0.96 -3.99
N LEU A 210 -16.11 -0.80 -5.05
CA LEU A 210 -16.58 -0.27 -6.33
C LEU A 210 -17.67 -1.16 -6.95
N ARG A 211 -17.52 -2.49 -6.84
CA ARG A 211 -18.53 -3.44 -7.32
C ARG A 211 -19.85 -3.27 -6.59
N GLU A 212 -19.83 -3.07 -5.28
CA GLU A 212 -21.06 -2.79 -4.53
C GLU A 212 -21.71 -1.48 -4.94
N ASP A 213 -20.93 -0.41 -5.14
CA ASP A 213 -21.46 0.87 -5.60
C ASP A 213 -22.13 0.77 -6.97
N VAL A 214 -21.50 0.05 -7.90
CA VAL A 214 -22.11 -0.23 -9.21
C VAL A 214 -23.40 -1.02 -9.06
N ASN A 215 -23.43 -2.04 -8.20
CA ASN A 215 -24.65 -2.81 -7.94
C ASN A 215 -25.76 -1.92 -7.36
N ARG A 216 -25.44 -1.04 -6.40
CA ARG A 216 -26.39 -0.04 -5.86
C ARG A 216 -26.93 0.89 -6.95
N LEU A 217 -26.07 1.38 -7.85
CA LEU A 217 -26.49 2.23 -8.97
C LEU A 217 -27.37 1.49 -9.98
N MET A 218 -27.13 0.20 -10.20
CA MET A 218 -28.02 -0.64 -11.01
C MET A 218 -29.36 -0.87 -10.29
N GLU A 219 -29.34 -1.14 -8.99
CA GLU A 219 -30.55 -1.33 -8.18
C GLU A 219 -31.43 -0.10 -8.11
N THR A 220 -30.88 1.12 -8.14
CA THR A 220 -31.68 2.36 -8.19
C THR A 220 -32.26 2.66 -9.58
N GLY A 221 -31.84 1.93 -10.62
CA GLY A 221 -32.31 2.14 -11.99
C GLY A 221 -31.83 3.44 -12.65
N VAL A 222 -30.93 4.20 -12.00
CA VAL A 222 -30.39 5.48 -12.52
C VAL A 222 -29.60 5.28 -13.81
N LEU A 223 -28.92 4.13 -13.94
CA LEU A 223 -28.16 3.76 -15.14
C LEU A 223 -29.02 3.10 -16.22
N GLN A 224 -30.33 2.91 -15.99
CA GLN A 224 -31.20 2.26 -16.96
C GLN A 224 -31.75 3.27 -17.97
N TYR A 225 -31.48 3.03 -19.25
CA TYR A 225 -32.10 3.80 -20.32
C TYR A 225 -33.58 3.41 -20.45
N TRP A 226 -34.42 4.42 -20.66
CA TRP A 226 -35.79 4.19 -21.12
C TRP A 226 -35.79 3.47 -22.47
N PRO A 227 -36.80 2.64 -22.78
CA PRO A 227 -36.77 1.83 -23.99
C PRO A 227 -36.62 2.65 -25.27
N GLU A 228 -36.09 2.03 -26.32
CA GLU A 228 -35.83 2.70 -27.59
C GLU A 228 -37.09 3.25 -28.26
N GLY A 229 -36.88 4.26 -29.11
CA GLY A 229 -37.93 4.93 -29.87
C GLY A 229 -38.18 6.36 -29.44
N THR A 230 -39.15 6.97 -30.12
CA THR A 230 -39.75 8.24 -29.77
C THR A 230 -41.18 7.98 -29.29
N TYR A 231 -41.57 8.57 -28.17
CA TYR A 231 -42.89 8.41 -27.56
C TYR A 231 -43.11 9.51 -26.54
N ALA A 232 -44.33 9.57 -26.02
CA ALA A 232 -44.67 10.43 -24.91
C ALA A 232 -45.35 9.63 -23.79
N LEU A 233 -45.21 10.13 -22.57
CA LEU A 233 -45.86 9.63 -21.36
C LEU A 233 -46.55 10.79 -20.66
N LEU A 234 -47.63 10.53 -19.90
CA LEU A 234 -48.21 11.54 -19.04
C LEU A 234 -47.21 11.94 -17.95
N SER A 235 -47.14 13.23 -17.66
CA SER A 235 -46.25 13.80 -16.65
C SER A 235 -46.83 13.61 -15.25
N PRO A 236 -46.11 12.96 -14.33
CA PRO A 236 -46.41 13.01 -12.91
C PRO A 236 -46.02 14.37 -12.29
N GLN A 237 -46.57 14.66 -11.11
CA GLN A 237 -46.15 15.80 -10.27
C GLN A 237 -44.67 15.74 -9.89
N ALA A 238 -44.11 14.52 -9.81
CA ALA A 238 -42.69 14.29 -9.58
C ALA A 238 -41.79 14.74 -10.76
N GLY A 239 -42.37 15.15 -11.89
CA GLY A 239 -41.69 15.56 -13.11
C GLY A 239 -41.38 14.39 -14.04
N CYS A 240 -40.72 14.69 -15.16
CA CYS A 240 -40.43 13.69 -16.17
C CYS A 240 -39.49 12.59 -15.68
N PRO A 241 -39.58 11.38 -16.29
CA PRO A 241 -38.60 10.34 -16.02
C PRO A 241 -37.18 10.85 -16.23
N ASN A 242 -36.23 10.39 -15.42
CA ASN A 242 -34.83 10.82 -15.49
C ASN A 242 -33.94 9.66 -15.97
N ASN A 243 -33.03 9.91 -16.90
CA ASN A 243 -31.98 8.97 -17.28
C ASN A 243 -30.74 9.69 -17.85
N VAL A 244 -29.61 8.97 -17.89
CA VAL A 244 -28.29 9.48 -18.33
C VAL A 244 -28.20 9.68 -19.87
N GLY A 245 -29.28 9.49 -20.64
CA GLY A 245 -29.20 9.58 -22.10
C GLY A 245 -30.48 9.74 -22.92
N ALA A 246 -31.66 9.95 -22.32
CA ALA A 246 -32.82 10.46 -23.07
C ALA A 246 -33.11 11.89 -22.60
N ILE A 247 -33.28 12.79 -23.56
CA ILE A 247 -33.67 14.18 -23.29
C ILE A 247 -35.20 14.22 -23.33
N TRP A 248 -35.80 14.42 -22.17
CA TRP A 248 -37.23 14.62 -22.04
C TRP A 248 -37.58 16.08 -22.26
N THR A 249 -38.47 16.33 -23.21
CA THR A 249 -39.07 17.65 -23.43
C THR A 249 -40.50 17.64 -22.90
N THR A 250 -40.96 18.77 -22.38
CA THR A 250 -42.31 18.87 -21.84
C THR A 250 -43.25 19.49 -22.85
N GLY A 251 -44.53 19.11 -22.78
CA GLY A 251 -45.60 19.85 -23.42
C GLY A 251 -46.94 19.55 -22.78
N LEU A 252 -47.97 20.21 -23.29
CA LEU A 252 -49.32 20.10 -22.77
C LEU A 252 -50.34 20.17 -23.90
N VAL A 253 -51.44 19.47 -23.71
CA VAL A 253 -52.67 19.58 -24.48
C VAL A 253 -53.77 20.05 -23.53
N LYS A 254 -54.34 21.20 -23.84
CA LYS A 254 -55.54 21.78 -23.21
C LYS A 254 -56.73 21.44 -24.09
N ILE A 255 -57.71 20.75 -23.52
CA ILE A 255 -58.95 20.33 -24.19
C ILE A 255 -60.09 21.16 -23.62
N HIS A 256 -60.89 21.78 -24.49
CA HIS A 256 -62.12 22.47 -24.09
C HIS A 256 -63.24 21.44 -23.89
N THR A 257 -63.69 21.31 -22.64
CA THR A 257 -64.78 20.43 -22.21
C THR A 257 -66.11 21.20 -22.08
N GLU A 258 -67.22 20.47 -22.02
CA GLU A 258 -68.59 21.00 -21.98
C GLU A 258 -68.71 22.16 -20.99
N SER A 259 -69.22 23.30 -21.46
CA SER A 259 -69.18 24.57 -20.73
C SER A 259 -70.56 25.23 -20.54
N THR A 260 -71.61 24.67 -21.12
CA THR A 260 -72.94 25.27 -21.17
C THR A 260 -73.97 24.55 -20.31
N ASP A 261 -73.99 23.21 -20.34
CA ASP A 261 -75.03 22.43 -19.68
C ASP A 261 -74.62 21.98 -18.28
N ARG A 262 -73.49 21.27 -18.18
CA ARG A 262 -73.00 20.63 -16.95
C ARG A 262 -71.48 20.53 -17.00
N ASN A 263 -70.91 19.98 -15.93
CA ASN A 263 -69.48 19.79 -15.83
C ASN A 263 -69.16 18.57 -14.98
N TYR A 264 -68.77 17.49 -15.65
CA TYR A 264 -68.34 16.24 -15.04
C TYR A 264 -66.86 15.94 -15.22
N ASP A 265 -66.04 16.94 -15.54
CA ASP A 265 -64.61 16.74 -15.55
C ASP A 265 -64.14 16.32 -14.15
N GLN A 266 -63.43 15.20 -14.08
CA GLN A 266 -62.94 14.66 -12.83
C GLN A 266 -61.64 13.89 -13.04
N VAL A 267 -60.90 13.76 -11.95
CA VAL A 267 -59.75 12.86 -11.84
C VAL A 267 -59.83 12.08 -10.55
N SER A 268 -59.09 10.98 -10.45
CA SER A 268 -58.95 10.23 -9.19
C SER A 268 -58.59 11.15 -8.01
N THR A 269 -59.19 10.88 -6.86
CA THR A 269 -58.83 11.56 -5.61
C THR A 269 -57.35 11.30 -5.29
N ASN A 270 -56.60 12.35 -5.00
CA ASN A 270 -55.14 12.31 -4.84
C ASN A 270 -54.38 11.85 -6.10
N SER A 271 -54.83 12.24 -7.28
CA SER A 271 -54.10 11.96 -8.53
C SER A 271 -52.68 12.53 -8.49
N HIS A 272 -51.74 11.75 -9.01
CA HIS A 272 -50.33 12.13 -9.13
C HIS A 272 -50.00 12.80 -10.46
N LEU A 273 -51.01 13.17 -11.26
CA LEU A 273 -50.85 13.90 -12.52
C LEU A 273 -50.36 15.33 -12.26
N LEU A 274 -49.47 15.81 -13.13
CA LEU A 274 -48.95 17.17 -13.04
C LEU A 274 -50.07 18.21 -13.13
N ALA A 275 -50.09 19.13 -12.17
CA ALA A 275 -51.06 20.23 -12.13
C ALA A 275 -50.62 21.41 -13.01
N PRO A 276 -51.57 22.24 -13.50
CA PRO A 276 -53.02 22.12 -13.35
C PRO A 276 -53.58 21.01 -14.23
N ILE A 277 -54.57 20.26 -13.75
CA ILE A 277 -55.28 19.22 -14.51
C ILE A 277 -56.65 19.72 -14.96
N LEU A 278 -57.32 20.50 -14.10
CA LEU A 278 -58.63 21.08 -14.32
C LEU A 278 -58.51 22.60 -14.21
N GLU A 279 -59.17 23.33 -15.11
CA GLU A 279 -59.27 24.79 -15.04
C GLU A 279 -60.68 25.26 -15.39
N ARG A 280 -61.08 26.33 -14.71
CA ARG A 280 -62.32 27.06 -14.97
C ARG A 280 -61.95 28.50 -15.30
N ALA A 281 -62.27 28.93 -16.51
CA ALA A 281 -62.00 30.29 -16.99
C ALA A 281 -63.31 30.96 -17.41
N GLY A 282 -63.90 31.72 -16.50
CA GLY A 282 -65.26 32.24 -16.69
C GLY A 282 -66.27 31.10 -16.68
N THR A 283 -67.04 30.96 -17.77
CA THR A 283 -67.96 29.83 -17.98
C THR A 283 -67.30 28.64 -18.66
N ASN A 284 -66.07 28.78 -19.15
CA ASN A 284 -65.40 27.74 -19.92
C ASN A 284 -64.67 26.74 -19.01
N ASN A 285 -64.79 25.47 -19.38
CA ASN A 285 -64.26 24.31 -18.69
C ASN A 285 -63.09 23.71 -19.48
N PHE A 286 -61.98 23.42 -18.81
CA PHE A 286 -60.81 22.87 -19.49
C PHE A 286 -60.17 21.74 -18.68
N MET A 287 -59.67 20.77 -19.43
CA MET A 287 -58.78 19.74 -18.90
C MET A 287 -57.43 19.79 -19.58
N TYR A 288 -56.39 19.51 -18.80
CA TYR A 288 -55.01 19.51 -19.23
C TYR A 288 -54.42 18.11 -19.13
N GLN A 289 -53.76 17.70 -20.20
CA GLN A 289 -52.83 16.58 -20.18
C GLN A 289 -51.42 17.13 -20.38
N HIS A 290 -50.55 16.89 -19.40
CA HIS A 290 -49.13 17.23 -19.46
C HIS A 290 -48.34 16.01 -19.89
N PHE A 291 -47.33 16.22 -20.73
CA PHE A 291 -46.55 15.14 -21.32
C PHE A 291 -45.05 15.32 -21.13
N CYS A 292 -44.39 14.20 -20.91
CA CYS A 292 -42.97 14.01 -21.04
C CYS A 292 -42.73 13.31 -22.38
N VAL A 293 -42.05 14.00 -23.29
CA VAL A 293 -41.87 13.57 -24.68
C VAL A 293 -40.40 13.30 -24.96
N SER A 294 -40.11 12.06 -25.31
CA SER A 294 -38.81 11.65 -25.83
C SER A 294 -38.76 11.93 -27.33
N THR A 295 -38.17 13.07 -27.70
CA THR A 295 -38.05 13.51 -29.10
C THR A 295 -36.78 13.00 -29.79
N THR A 296 -35.78 12.58 -29.01
CA THR A 296 -34.57 11.89 -29.49
C THR A 296 -34.72 10.39 -29.30
N LEU A 297 -34.17 9.60 -30.23
CA LEU A 297 -34.17 8.15 -30.09
C LEU A 297 -33.46 7.76 -28.79
N SER A 298 -34.21 7.22 -27.82
CA SER A 298 -33.60 6.69 -26.60
C SER A 298 -32.73 5.48 -26.95
N PRO A 299 -31.49 5.35 -26.43
CA PRO A 299 -30.59 4.24 -26.75
C PRO A 299 -30.89 2.96 -25.93
N GLY A 300 -32.02 2.91 -25.23
CA GLY A 300 -32.39 1.76 -24.39
C GLY A 300 -32.75 0.51 -25.19
N ALA A 301 -33.04 -0.57 -24.47
CA ALA A 301 -33.51 -1.81 -25.10
C ALA A 301 -34.91 -1.64 -25.72
N ALA A 302 -35.34 -2.63 -26.51
CA ALA A 302 -36.73 -2.71 -26.96
C ALA A 302 -37.70 -2.67 -25.76
N TRP A 303 -38.86 -2.05 -25.97
CA TRP A 303 -39.92 -2.06 -24.96
C TRP A 303 -40.29 -3.50 -24.57
N PRO A 304 -40.44 -3.79 -23.27
CA PRO A 304 -40.76 -5.13 -22.80
C PRO A 304 -42.16 -5.55 -23.28
N LYS A 305 -42.34 -6.86 -23.53
CA LYS A 305 -43.66 -7.43 -23.85
C LYS A 305 -44.59 -7.30 -22.66
N GLY A 306 -45.86 -7.00 -22.89
CA GLY A 306 -46.80 -6.70 -21.82
C GLY A 306 -48.17 -6.27 -22.32
N SER A 307 -48.97 -5.70 -21.41
CA SER A 307 -50.27 -5.13 -21.72
C SER A 307 -50.41 -3.69 -21.20
N TYR A 308 -50.15 -2.72 -22.07
CA TYR A 308 -50.20 -1.30 -21.73
C TYR A 308 -50.13 -0.42 -22.99
N CYS A 309 -50.47 0.86 -22.86
CA CYS A 309 -50.24 1.85 -23.91
C CYS A 309 -49.36 3.02 -23.46
N ILE A 310 -48.78 3.68 -24.46
CA ILE A 310 -48.04 4.95 -24.37
C ILE A 310 -48.55 5.90 -25.46
N ASN A 311 -48.25 7.19 -25.37
CA ASN A 311 -48.60 8.13 -26.43
C ASN A 311 -47.62 7.99 -27.62
N ARG A 312 -48.16 7.99 -28.84
CA ARG A 312 -47.33 7.91 -30.04
C ARG A 312 -46.56 9.21 -30.25
N LYS A 313 -45.30 9.10 -30.67
CA LYS A 313 -44.52 10.24 -31.13
C LYS A 313 -43.62 9.85 -32.30
N GLY A 314 -43.56 10.70 -33.33
CA GLY A 314 -42.68 10.49 -34.48
C GLY A 314 -43.33 9.67 -35.59
N ASP A 315 -44.65 9.77 -35.73
CA ASP A 315 -45.51 9.20 -36.78
C ASP A 315 -45.58 7.67 -36.83
N LYS A 316 -44.86 6.97 -35.95
CA LYS A 316 -44.84 5.52 -35.87
C LYS A 316 -44.71 5.04 -34.43
N CYS A 317 -45.31 3.89 -34.13
CA CYS A 317 -45.12 3.23 -32.85
C CYS A 317 -43.77 2.50 -32.75
N PRO A 318 -43.20 2.40 -31.52
CA PRO A 318 -42.09 1.50 -31.27
C PRO A 318 -42.42 0.06 -31.65
N THR A 319 -41.38 -0.74 -31.93
CA THR A 319 -41.52 -2.14 -32.34
C THR A 319 -42.37 -2.94 -31.34
N GLY A 320 -43.37 -3.66 -31.86
CA GLY A 320 -44.26 -4.51 -31.06
C GLY A 320 -45.53 -3.81 -30.55
N PHE A 321 -45.66 -2.50 -30.76
CA PHE A 321 -46.91 -1.78 -30.50
C PHE A 321 -47.71 -1.57 -31.79
N GLU A 322 -49.02 -1.59 -31.62
CA GLU A 322 -50.00 -1.24 -32.63
C GLU A 322 -50.53 0.18 -32.40
N THR A 323 -50.91 0.84 -33.49
CA THR A 323 -51.43 2.21 -33.45
C THR A 323 -52.94 2.24 -33.25
N GLY A 324 -53.39 3.09 -32.34
CA GLY A 324 -54.79 3.54 -32.27
C GLY A 324 -54.88 4.98 -31.83
N SER A 325 -56.11 5.46 -31.61
CA SER A 325 -56.34 6.83 -31.16
C SER A 325 -57.69 6.98 -30.48
N ILE A 326 -57.77 8.03 -29.66
CA ILE A 326 -58.99 8.51 -29.03
C ILE A 326 -59.22 9.94 -29.52
N GLN A 327 -60.45 10.24 -29.91
CA GLN A 327 -60.88 11.57 -30.28
C GLN A 327 -61.82 12.13 -29.21
N TRP A 328 -61.51 13.33 -28.75
CA TRP A 328 -62.34 14.20 -27.95
C TRP A 328 -63.08 15.17 -28.86
N ASN A 329 -64.40 15.21 -28.74
CA ASN A 329 -65.23 16.28 -29.29
C ASN A 329 -65.13 17.50 -28.37
N GLU A 330 -64.42 18.52 -28.83
CA GLU A 330 -64.23 19.74 -28.04
C GLU A 330 -65.47 20.62 -28.10
N GLU A 331 -65.73 21.28 -26.98
CA GLU A 331 -66.71 22.35 -26.85
C GLU A 331 -66.43 23.44 -27.88
N ARG A 332 -67.49 23.89 -28.57
CA ARG A 332 -67.38 24.88 -29.66
C ARG A 332 -67.75 26.30 -29.22
N THR A 333 -68.30 26.46 -28.01
CA THR A 333 -68.53 27.79 -27.44
C THR A 333 -67.23 28.35 -26.85
N GLY A 334 -67.14 29.65 -26.59
CA GLY A 334 -66.01 30.20 -25.83
C GLY A 334 -64.63 30.10 -26.51
N SER A 335 -63.61 29.72 -25.73
CA SER A 335 -62.20 29.69 -26.15
C SER A 335 -61.73 28.26 -26.41
N ALA A 336 -61.28 27.97 -27.62
CA ALA A 336 -60.84 26.64 -28.02
C ALA A 336 -59.69 26.06 -27.15
N GLY A 337 -59.54 24.73 -27.20
CA GLY A 337 -58.36 24.04 -26.73
C GLY A 337 -57.06 24.57 -27.36
N ALA A 338 -55.95 24.23 -26.73
CA ALA A 338 -54.64 24.73 -27.09
C ALA A 338 -53.55 23.69 -26.82
N THR A 339 -52.43 23.80 -27.52
CA THR A 339 -51.26 22.97 -27.26
C THR A 339 -50.04 23.83 -27.00
N THR A 340 -49.07 23.32 -26.24
CA THR A 340 -47.80 24.02 -25.99
C THR A 340 -46.67 23.02 -25.83
N GLY A 341 -45.48 23.37 -26.30
CA GLY A 341 -44.29 22.53 -26.17
C GLY A 341 -44.34 21.26 -27.03
N ALA A 342 -43.65 20.21 -26.59
CA ALA A 342 -43.63 18.93 -27.28
C ALA A 342 -44.85 18.10 -26.89
N ILE A 343 -45.67 17.71 -27.87
CA ILE A 343 -46.90 16.94 -27.65
C ILE A 343 -46.87 15.60 -28.41
N PRO A 344 -47.69 14.61 -27.99
CA PRO A 344 -47.97 13.41 -28.77
C PRO A 344 -48.44 13.72 -30.18
N ASP A 345 -48.23 12.76 -31.09
CA ASP A 345 -48.84 12.82 -32.41
C ASP A 345 -50.36 12.87 -32.27
N GLY A 346 -51.00 13.69 -33.08
CA GLY A 346 -52.44 13.94 -32.97
C GLY A 346 -52.95 14.92 -34.01
N THR A 347 -54.27 15.08 -34.02
CA THR A 347 -54.97 16.14 -34.75
C THR A 347 -55.60 17.06 -33.72
N TYR A 348 -55.10 18.29 -33.62
CA TYR A 348 -55.57 19.28 -32.66
C TYR A 348 -56.16 20.47 -33.42
N THR A 349 -57.48 20.62 -33.34
CA THR A 349 -58.24 21.69 -34.01
C THR A 349 -59.19 22.32 -33.01
N ALA A 350 -59.84 23.42 -33.38
CA ALA A 350 -60.82 24.07 -32.51
C ALA A 350 -62.07 23.23 -32.20
N ALA A 351 -62.31 22.12 -32.90
CA ALA A 351 -63.50 21.29 -32.70
C ALA A 351 -63.19 19.87 -32.21
N ILE A 352 -61.94 19.41 -32.36
CA ILE A 352 -61.53 18.07 -31.95
C ILE A 352 -60.08 18.07 -31.47
N ALA A 353 -59.81 17.24 -30.47
CA ALA A 353 -58.48 16.75 -30.14
C ALA A 353 -58.45 15.24 -30.38
N LYS A 354 -57.65 14.76 -31.34
CA LYS A 354 -57.39 13.34 -31.57
C LYS A 354 -55.96 13.03 -31.14
N ILE A 355 -55.77 12.17 -30.15
CA ILE A 355 -54.45 11.77 -29.64
C ILE A 355 -54.16 10.35 -30.09
N PHE A 356 -52.97 10.12 -30.66
CA PHE A 356 -52.52 8.78 -31.04
C PHE A 356 -51.79 8.07 -29.91
N TYR A 357 -52.04 6.76 -29.84
CA TYR A 357 -51.47 5.85 -28.86
C TYR A 357 -50.76 4.71 -29.55
N CYS A 358 -49.80 4.14 -28.82
CA CYS A 358 -49.15 2.89 -29.12
C CYS A 358 -49.53 1.92 -28.03
N CYS A 359 -50.28 0.88 -28.36
CA CYS A 359 -50.73 -0.15 -27.42
C CYS A 359 -50.13 -1.51 -27.78
N ARG A 360 -49.81 -2.33 -26.77
CA ARG A 360 -49.37 -3.71 -26.96
C ARG A 360 -50.09 -4.60 -25.96
N ASN A 361 -50.34 -5.86 -26.34
CA ASN A 361 -50.96 -6.88 -25.51
C ASN A 361 -50.37 -8.26 -25.86
N ASP A 362 -49.05 -8.35 -25.81
CA ASP A 362 -48.27 -9.50 -26.27
C ASP A 362 -47.61 -10.26 -25.10
N SER A 363 -48.01 -9.98 -23.86
CA SER A 363 -47.73 -10.78 -22.67
C SER A 363 -48.80 -10.58 -21.60
N ASP A 364 -48.81 -11.47 -20.61
CA ASP A 364 -49.70 -11.39 -19.45
C ASP A 364 -49.33 -10.17 -18.58
N PRO A 365 -50.30 -9.33 -18.17
CA PRO A 365 -50.02 -8.12 -17.39
C PRO A 365 -49.48 -8.39 -15.99
N PHE A 366 -49.64 -9.60 -15.44
CA PHE A 366 -49.04 -10.02 -14.17
C PHE A 366 -47.62 -10.57 -14.33
N HIS A 367 -47.12 -10.72 -15.56
CA HIS A 367 -45.71 -10.99 -15.81
C HIS A 367 -44.91 -9.68 -15.70
N PRO A 368 -44.12 -9.46 -14.64
CA PRO A 368 -43.56 -8.14 -14.38
C PRO A 368 -42.54 -7.71 -15.45
N VAL A 369 -42.66 -6.47 -15.91
CA VAL A 369 -41.72 -5.89 -16.88
C VAL A 369 -40.64 -5.06 -16.21
N TYR A 370 -39.49 -4.94 -16.86
CA TYR A 370 -38.38 -4.11 -16.41
C TYR A 370 -38.44 -2.76 -17.13
N LEU A 371 -38.72 -1.70 -16.38
CA LEU A 371 -38.66 -0.31 -16.82
C LEU A 371 -37.84 0.51 -15.81
N PRO A 372 -37.23 1.64 -16.23
CA PRO A 372 -36.51 2.50 -15.30
C PRO A 372 -37.40 2.97 -14.16
N LYS A 373 -36.91 2.81 -12.93
CA LYS A 373 -37.67 3.07 -11.70
C LYS A 373 -37.19 4.27 -10.88
N ALA A 374 -36.17 4.99 -11.36
CA ALA A 374 -35.57 6.12 -10.66
C ALA A 374 -36.54 7.29 -10.41
N ARG A 375 -37.63 7.38 -11.19
CA ARG A 375 -38.74 8.33 -10.96
C ARG A 375 -40.09 7.68 -11.26
N PRO A 376 -41.16 8.14 -10.59
CA PRO A 376 -42.51 7.71 -10.93
C PRO A 376 -42.88 8.02 -12.38
N PHE A 377 -43.80 7.25 -12.95
CA PHE A 377 -44.28 7.45 -14.31
C PHE A 377 -45.71 6.89 -14.50
N TYR A 378 -46.32 7.24 -15.63
CA TYR A 378 -47.61 6.70 -16.05
C TYR A 378 -47.48 5.79 -17.27
N LEU A 379 -48.24 4.70 -17.27
CA LEU A 379 -48.67 4.01 -18.48
C LEU A 379 -50.19 4.05 -18.53
N TYR A 380 -50.76 3.95 -19.73
CA TYR A 380 -52.20 3.79 -19.88
C TYR A 380 -52.57 2.32 -19.68
N ARG A 381 -53.66 2.08 -18.94
CA ARG A 381 -54.18 0.74 -18.76
C ARG A 381 -54.68 0.20 -20.09
N PHE A 382 -54.45 -1.08 -20.36
CA PHE A 382 -54.93 -1.72 -21.58
C PHE A 382 -55.39 -3.15 -21.28
N LYS A 383 -56.54 -3.53 -21.84
CA LYS A 383 -57.12 -4.87 -21.70
C LYS A 383 -57.40 -5.28 -20.24
N GLY A 384 -57.80 -4.32 -19.41
CA GLY A 384 -58.51 -4.56 -18.14
C GLY A 384 -57.71 -4.39 -16.86
N THR A 385 -56.39 -4.55 -16.88
CA THR A 385 -55.56 -4.42 -15.67
C THR A 385 -54.25 -3.69 -15.96
N CYS A 386 -53.62 -3.18 -14.90
CA CYS A 386 -52.32 -2.55 -15.03
C CYS A 386 -51.19 -3.58 -15.14
N GLN A 387 -50.21 -3.29 -15.99
CA GLN A 387 -48.99 -4.08 -16.13
C GLN A 387 -48.15 -4.03 -14.85
N ASP A 388 -47.75 -5.17 -14.31
CA ASP A 388 -46.80 -5.21 -13.21
C ASP A 388 -45.41 -4.74 -13.69
N VAL A 389 -44.79 -3.85 -12.91
CA VAL A 389 -43.43 -3.36 -13.15
C VAL A 389 -42.54 -3.76 -11.97
N VAL A 390 -41.40 -4.40 -12.26
CA VAL A 390 -40.49 -4.91 -11.23
C VAL A 390 -40.05 -3.79 -10.29
N GLY A 391 -40.23 -4.00 -8.98
CA GLY A 391 -39.81 -3.05 -7.94
C GLY A 391 -40.71 -1.82 -7.79
N MET A 392 -41.76 -1.69 -8.58
CA MET A 392 -42.71 -0.58 -8.48
C MET A 392 -44.03 -1.04 -7.84
N LYS A 393 -44.72 -0.09 -7.21
CA LYS A 393 -46.12 -0.18 -6.80
C LYS A 393 -46.95 0.50 -7.87
N VAL A 394 -48.06 -0.13 -8.26
CA VAL A 394 -49.00 0.44 -9.22
C VAL A 394 -50.28 0.92 -8.54
N THR A 395 -50.71 2.13 -8.88
CA THR A 395 -51.96 2.74 -8.42
C THR A 395 -52.82 3.07 -9.64
N PRO A 396 -53.98 2.42 -9.84
CA PRO A 396 -54.89 2.76 -10.92
C PRO A 396 -55.48 4.16 -10.70
N GLU A 397 -55.47 4.98 -11.75
CA GLU A 397 -56.06 6.32 -11.75
C GLU A 397 -57.00 6.52 -12.94
N LEU A 398 -57.81 7.57 -12.90
CA LEU A 398 -58.82 7.90 -13.88
C LEU A 398 -58.76 9.39 -14.21
N MET A 399 -58.95 9.71 -15.49
CA MET A 399 -59.35 11.03 -15.97
C MET A 399 -60.69 10.91 -16.71
N VAL A 400 -61.61 11.84 -16.47
CA VAL A 400 -62.90 11.91 -17.15
C VAL A 400 -63.06 13.32 -17.69
N PHE A 401 -63.34 13.41 -18.98
CA PHE A 401 -63.58 14.63 -19.72
C PHE A 401 -65.07 14.67 -20.06
N ASP A 402 -65.80 15.68 -19.60
CA ASP A 402 -67.20 15.93 -20.00
C ASP A 402 -67.15 16.61 -21.37
N THR A 403 -67.23 15.82 -22.44
CA THR A 403 -67.05 16.28 -23.84
C THR A 403 -68.35 16.88 -24.39
N ASP A 404 -68.27 17.62 -25.51
CA ASP A 404 -69.44 18.30 -26.09
C ASP A 404 -70.61 17.31 -26.35
N THR A 405 -71.81 17.70 -25.94
CA THR A 405 -73.07 16.92 -25.99
C THR A 405 -73.46 16.37 -27.38
N THR A 406 -72.84 16.86 -28.45
CA THR A 406 -73.00 16.34 -29.81
C THR A 406 -72.38 14.95 -30.04
N ASN A 407 -71.65 14.39 -29.05
CA ASN A 407 -71.17 13.01 -29.00
C ASN A 407 -70.36 12.55 -30.24
N ALA A 408 -69.40 13.37 -30.68
CA ALA A 408 -68.45 13.01 -31.74
C ALA A 408 -67.16 12.37 -31.21
N ASP A 409 -67.18 11.88 -29.97
CA ASP A 409 -66.08 11.11 -29.40
C ASP A 409 -65.95 9.77 -30.09
N ALA A 410 -64.73 9.35 -30.37
CA ALA A 410 -64.51 8.13 -31.12
C ALA A 410 -63.21 7.44 -30.76
N TYR A 411 -63.28 6.11 -30.78
CA TYR A 411 -62.13 5.25 -30.95
C TYR A 411 -61.88 5.00 -32.42
N ASP A 412 -60.61 4.91 -32.80
CA ASP A 412 -60.23 4.58 -34.16
C ASP A 412 -60.27 3.07 -34.43
N ASN A 413 -59.83 2.27 -33.45
CA ASN A 413 -59.75 0.81 -33.50
C ASN A 413 -59.48 0.27 -32.07
N ASP A 414 -59.42 -1.05 -31.87
CA ASP A 414 -59.27 -1.66 -30.53
C ASP A 414 -57.90 -1.45 -29.81
N TRP A 415 -56.96 -0.70 -30.41
CA TRP A 415 -55.63 -0.39 -29.87
C TRP A 415 -55.58 1.01 -29.25
N HIS A 416 -56.47 1.25 -28.29
CA HIS A 416 -56.49 2.45 -27.45
C HIS A 416 -56.45 2.09 -25.95
N PRO A 417 -56.05 3.01 -25.07
CA PRO A 417 -56.21 2.87 -23.62
C PRO A 417 -57.61 2.41 -23.20
N ASP A 418 -57.70 1.67 -22.10
CA ASP A 418 -59.00 1.36 -21.49
C ASP A 418 -59.73 2.65 -21.11
N GLY A 419 -61.03 2.70 -21.41
CA GLY A 419 -61.82 3.91 -21.25
C GLY A 419 -63.25 3.74 -21.71
N GLN A 420 -63.94 4.88 -21.83
CA GLN A 420 -65.24 4.98 -22.50
C GLN A 420 -65.29 6.25 -23.36
N ILE A 421 -66.25 6.29 -24.29
CA ILE A 421 -66.58 7.44 -25.14
C ILE A 421 -67.99 7.94 -24.80
N ASN A 422 -68.33 9.17 -25.20
CA ASN A 422 -69.45 9.96 -24.67
C ASN A 422 -69.20 10.29 -23.20
N ASP A 423 -68.48 11.39 -22.98
CA ASP A 423 -67.66 11.66 -21.80
C ASP A 423 -66.44 10.74 -21.77
N VAL A 424 -65.32 11.21 -22.33
CA VAL A 424 -64.13 10.39 -22.52
C VAL A 424 -63.52 10.04 -21.18
N HIS A 425 -63.38 8.74 -20.90
CA HIS A 425 -62.66 8.25 -19.72
C HIS A 425 -61.30 7.69 -20.14
N LEU A 426 -60.26 8.00 -19.38
CA LEU A 426 -58.93 7.41 -19.52
C LEU A 426 -58.53 6.71 -18.23
N LEU A 427 -58.27 5.40 -18.31
CA LEU A 427 -57.77 4.62 -17.20
C LEU A 427 -56.24 4.54 -17.26
N LEU A 428 -55.62 4.95 -16.17
CA LEU A 428 -54.19 5.15 -16.03
C LEU A 428 -53.61 4.19 -14.99
N CYS A 429 -52.31 3.93 -15.10
CA CYS A 429 -51.54 3.17 -14.13
C CYS A 429 -50.36 4.06 -13.70
N TYR A 430 -50.42 4.55 -12.47
CA TYR A 430 -49.33 5.31 -11.86
C TYR A 430 -48.35 4.35 -11.18
N TYR A 431 -47.07 4.46 -11.50
CA TYR A 431 -46.01 3.63 -10.93
C TYR A 431 -45.07 4.46 -10.07
N GLU A 432 -44.85 4.03 -8.84
CA GLU A 432 -43.90 4.62 -7.89
C GLU A 432 -43.05 3.53 -7.24
N GLU A 433 -41.86 3.87 -6.76
CA GLU A 433 -40.98 2.90 -6.09
C GLU A 433 -41.65 2.35 -4.82
N ARG A 434 -41.50 1.04 -4.56
CA ARG A 434 -41.96 0.45 -3.30
C ARG A 434 -41.05 0.94 -2.17
N VAL A 435 -41.59 1.81 -1.32
CA VAL A 435 -40.97 2.23 -0.06
C VAL A 435 -40.96 1.09 0.95
#